data_AF-A0A0F5YE39-F1
#
_entry.id   AF-A0A0F5YE39-F1
#
_cell.length_a   1.000
_cell.length_b   1.000
_cell.length_c   1.000
_cell.angle_alpha   90.00
_cell.angle_beta   90.00
_cell.angle_gamma   90.00
#
_symmetry.space_group_name_H-M   'P 1'
#
loop_
_entity.id
_entity.type
_entity.pdbx_description
1 polymer ?
#
loop_
_entity_poly.entity_id
_entity_poly.type
_entity_poly.pdbx_seq_one_letter_code
_entity_poly.pdbx_strand_id
1 'polypeptide(L)'
;MRKLIGCITLAFVGLNLSLPAQAVRVTQQDIVCYFKYKNGDNAWVLDSAGATTLAGARRFTRQILQREQRLADEAGEELQVVYTGCRDPYGHN
;
A
#
# COMPACT_ATOMS: atom_id res chain seq x y z
N MET A 1 27.65 -47.72 17.93
CA MET A 1 28.68 -46.68 18.19
C MET A 1 28.10 -45.31 17.83
N ARG A 2 27.90 -44.43 18.82
CA ARG A 2 27.52 -43.01 18.63
C ARG A 2 28.72 -42.26 18.01
N LYS A 3 28.50 -41.48 16.95
CA LYS A 3 29.50 -40.50 16.47
C LYS A 3 28.84 -39.14 16.21
N LEU A 4 29.09 -38.28 17.19
CA LEU A 4 29.27 -36.82 17.19
C LEU A 4 28.34 -35.93 16.36
N ILE A 5 27.50 -35.26 17.15
CA ILE A 5 26.83 -33.98 16.93
C ILE A 5 27.87 -32.91 16.60
N GLY A 6 27.63 -32.17 15.51
CA GLY A 6 28.28 -30.90 15.21
C GLY A 6 27.21 -29.85 14.90
N CYS A 7 26.51 -29.34 15.93
CA CYS A 7 25.66 -28.17 15.76
C CYS A 7 26.57 -26.95 15.62
N ILE A 8 26.64 -26.41 14.42
CA ILE A 8 27.29 -25.11 14.16
C ILE A 8 26.41 -24.04 14.80
N THR A 9 26.86 -23.51 15.93
CA THR A 9 26.28 -22.34 16.58
C THR A 9 26.66 -21.08 15.80
N LEU A 10 25.75 -20.61 14.95
CA LEU A 10 25.78 -19.24 14.41
C LEU A 10 25.36 -18.27 15.52
N ALA A 11 26.34 -17.69 16.21
CA ALA A 11 26.12 -16.57 17.11
C ALA A 11 25.90 -15.30 16.28
N PHE A 12 24.64 -14.91 16.07
CA PHE A 12 24.32 -13.57 15.60
C PHE A 12 24.48 -12.58 16.75
N VAL A 13 25.65 -11.94 16.80
CA VAL A 13 25.89 -10.73 17.60
C VAL A 13 25.13 -9.59 16.92
N GLY A 14 24.12 -9.05 17.60
CA GLY A 14 23.40 -7.87 17.11
C GLY A 14 21.99 -7.75 17.66
N LEU A 15 21.88 -7.53 18.97
CA LEU A 15 20.68 -7.01 19.61
C LEU A 15 20.35 -5.62 19.01
N ASN A 16 19.52 -5.60 17.98
CA ASN A 16 18.64 -4.48 17.67
C ASN A 16 17.32 -5.10 17.19
N LEU A 17 16.62 -5.73 18.14
CA LEU A 17 15.19 -5.95 18.03
C LEU A 17 14.52 -4.57 18.16
N SER A 18 14.70 -3.71 17.15
CA SER A 18 13.70 -2.71 16.86
C SER A 18 12.46 -3.52 16.54
N LEU A 19 11.54 -3.60 17.52
CA LEU A 19 10.20 -4.14 17.38
C LEU A 19 9.73 -3.83 15.95
N PRO A 20 9.34 -4.83 15.13
CA PRO A 20 8.80 -4.53 13.82
C PRO A 20 7.65 -3.56 14.08
N ALA A 21 7.80 -2.33 13.59
CA ALA A 21 6.75 -1.32 13.67
C ALA A 21 5.48 -2.05 13.25
N GLN A 22 4.54 -2.21 14.18
CA GLN A 22 3.38 -3.07 13.99
C GLN A 22 2.81 -2.68 12.64
N ALA A 23 2.84 -3.61 11.67
CA ALA A 23 2.34 -3.33 10.35
C ALA A 23 0.87 -2.99 10.55
N VAL A 24 0.56 -1.68 10.52
CA VAL A 24 -0.79 -1.17 10.64
C VAL A 24 -1.55 -1.84 9.52
N ARG A 25 -2.37 -2.82 9.88
CA ARG A 25 -3.09 -3.63 8.90
C ARG A 25 -4.07 -2.69 8.24
N VAL A 26 -3.75 -2.29 7.01
CA VAL A 26 -4.68 -1.50 6.20
C VAL A 26 -5.85 -2.40 5.84
N THR A 27 -7.04 -2.08 6.33
CA THR A 27 -8.26 -2.85 6.05
C THR A 27 -9.07 -2.23 4.91
N GLN A 28 -9.98 -3.00 4.33
CA GLN A 28 -10.91 -2.46 3.32
C GLN A 28 -11.86 -1.40 3.89
N GLN A 29 -12.01 -1.32 5.22
CA GLN A 29 -12.88 -0.38 5.92
C GLN A 29 -12.18 0.93 6.26
N ASP A 30 -10.85 1.00 6.12
CA ASP A 30 -10.10 2.22 6.42
C ASP A 30 -10.58 3.37 5.55
N ILE A 31 -10.78 4.55 6.15
CA ILE A 31 -11.25 5.72 5.44
C ILE A 31 -10.11 6.39 4.69
N VAL A 32 -10.37 6.68 3.42
CA VAL A 32 -9.47 7.31 2.45
C VAL A 32 -10.11 8.60 1.99
N CYS A 33 -9.39 9.71 2.14
CA CYS A 33 -9.85 11.03 1.69
C CYS A 33 -9.28 11.37 0.31
N TYR A 34 -8.04 10.96 0.04
CA TYR A 34 -7.31 11.34 -1.16
C TYR A 34 -6.63 10.12 -1.77
N PHE A 35 -6.42 10.17 -3.08
CA PHE A 35 -5.53 9.27 -3.77
C PHE A 35 -4.65 10.08 -4.72
N LYS A 36 -3.48 9.55 -5.02
CA LYS A 36 -2.62 10.08 -6.08
C LYS A 36 -2.36 8.99 -7.09
N TYR A 37 -2.22 9.39 -8.35
CA TYR A 37 -1.90 8.47 -9.43
C TYR A 37 -0.83 9.04 -10.37
N LYS A 38 -0.16 8.17 -11.11
CA LYS A 38 0.75 8.52 -12.20
C LYS A 38 0.82 7.40 -13.22
N ASN A 39 1.15 7.74 -14.46
CA ASN A 39 1.47 6.78 -15.52
C ASN A 39 2.99 6.79 -15.72
N GLY A 40 3.65 5.64 -15.60
CA GLY A 40 5.10 5.53 -15.82
C GLY A 40 5.92 6.53 -14.98
N ASP A 41 6.71 7.36 -15.67
CA ASP A 41 7.59 8.37 -15.08
C ASP A 41 6.95 9.77 -14.97
N ASN A 42 5.66 9.89 -15.28
CA ASN A 42 4.93 11.15 -15.14
C ASN A 42 4.82 11.60 -13.67
N ALA A 43 4.55 12.90 -13.50
CA ALA A 43 4.32 13.49 -12.19
C ALA A 43 3.07 12.90 -11.51
N TRP A 44 3.10 12.84 -10.18
CA TRP A 44 1.93 12.43 -9.39
C TRP A 44 0.82 13.47 -9.49
N VAL A 45 -0.37 13.03 -9.87
CA VAL A 45 -1.61 13.82 -9.81
C VAL A 45 -2.35 13.46 -8.54
N LEU A 46 -2.72 14.48 -7.75
CA LEU A 46 -3.53 14.32 -6.55
C LEU A 46 -5.01 14.51 -6.86
N ASP A 47 -5.85 13.62 -6.36
CA ASP A 47 -7.30 13.69 -6.50
C ASP A 47 -8.01 13.23 -5.21
N SER A 48 -9.29 13.53 -5.09
CA SER A 48 -10.10 13.26 -3.90
C SER A 48 -10.94 12.00 -4.08
N ALA A 49 -10.93 11.13 -3.06
CA ALA A 49 -11.85 9.99 -2.98
C ALA A 49 -13.16 10.33 -2.24
N GLY A 50 -13.32 11.59 -1.79
CA GLY A 50 -14.55 12.05 -1.13
C GLY A 50 -14.80 11.49 0.28
N ALA A 51 -13.73 11.07 0.98
CA ALA A 51 -13.80 10.41 2.29
C ALA A 51 -14.70 9.16 2.28
N THR A 52 -14.15 8.05 1.80
CA THR A 52 -14.85 6.76 1.70
C THR A 52 -13.95 5.61 2.17
N THR A 53 -14.50 4.41 2.32
CA THR A 53 -13.69 3.22 2.66
C THR A 53 -12.69 2.91 1.55
N LEU A 54 -11.57 2.25 1.86
CA LEU A 54 -10.58 1.85 0.87
C LEU A 54 -11.20 1.01 -0.26
N ALA A 55 -12.17 0.14 0.05
CA ALA A 55 -12.92 -0.59 -0.97
C ALA A 55 -13.72 0.34 -1.89
N GLY A 56 -14.39 1.34 -1.30
CA GLY A 56 -15.11 2.39 -2.04
C GLY A 56 -14.18 3.20 -2.93
N ALA A 57 -13.05 3.66 -2.38
CA ALA A 57 -12.04 4.42 -3.11
C ALA A 57 -11.51 3.63 -4.30
N ARG A 58 -11.17 2.34 -4.12
CA ARG A 58 -10.73 1.46 -5.21
C ARG A 58 -11.77 1.29 -6.31
N ARG A 59 -13.06 1.29 -5.98
CA ARG A 59 -14.14 1.19 -6.96
C ARG A 59 -14.30 2.50 -7.73
N PHE A 60 -14.31 3.61 -7.02
CA PHE A 60 -14.40 4.96 -7.56
C PHE A 60 -13.21 5.27 -8.49
N THR A 61 -11.98 5.05 -8.01
CA THR A 61 -10.76 5.26 -8.79
C THR A 61 -10.75 4.39 -10.04
N ARG A 62 -11.23 3.14 -9.98
CA ARG A 62 -11.37 2.28 -11.18
C ARG A 62 -12.35 2.81 -12.21
N GLN A 63 -13.36 3.61 -11.83
CA GLN A 63 -14.30 4.21 -12.76
C GLN A 63 -13.72 5.48 -13.39
N ILE A 64 -13.01 6.29 -12.61
CA ILE A 64 -12.48 7.58 -13.07
C ILE A 64 -11.20 7.42 -13.86
N LEU A 65 -10.30 6.54 -13.43
CA LEU A 65 -9.00 6.34 -14.08
C LEU A 65 -9.06 5.35 -15.25
N GLN A 66 -10.24 5.01 -15.77
CA GLN A 66 -10.33 4.14 -16.97
C GLN A 66 -9.63 4.73 -18.18
N ARG A 67 -9.71 6.06 -18.33
CA ARG A 67 -9.01 6.77 -19.39
C ARG A 67 -7.50 6.73 -19.20
N GLU A 68 -7.03 6.97 -17.98
CA GLU A 68 -5.60 6.95 -17.65
C GLU A 68 -5.00 5.55 -17.77
N GLN A 69 -5.75 4.52 -17.36
CA GLN A 69 -5.35 3.13 -17.58
C GLN A 69 -5.16 2.83 -19.07
N ARG A 70 -6.08 3.26 -19.93
CA ARG A 70 -5.96 3.06 -21.37
C ARG A 70 -4.75 3.77 -21.95
N LEU A 71 -4.49 5.01 -21.52
CA LEU A 71 -3.31 5.77 -21.95
C LEU A 71 -2.00 5.09 -21.51
N ALA A 72 -1.97 4.56 -20.28
CA ALA A 72 -0.85 3.77 -19.80
C ALA A 72 -0.66 2.50 -20.63
N ASP A 73 -1.73 1.75 -20.90
CA ASP A 73 -1.69 0.52 -21.71
C ASP A 73 -1.22 0.80 -23.16
N GLU A 74 -1.69 1.88 -23.79
CA GLU A 74 -1.28 2.31 -25.14
C GLU A 74 0.19 2.75 -25.18
N ALA A 75 0.69 3.34 -24.09
CA ALA A 75 2.09 3.75 -23.96
C ALA A 75 3.02 2.61 -23.50
N GLY A 76 2.49 1.47 -23.09
CA GLY A 76 3.26 0.38 -22.47
C GLY A 76 3.77 0.73 -21.06
N GLU A 77 3.08 1.63 -20.36
CA GLU A 77 3.39 2.08 -19.00
C GLU A 77 2.45 1.46 -17.96
N GLU A 78 2.82 1.56 -16.68
CA GLU A 78 1.96 1.14 -15.56
C GLU A 78 1.27 2.36 -14.93
N LEU A 79 -0.05 2.27 -14.74
CA LEU A 79 -0.81 3.19 -13.89
C LEU A 79 -0.59 2.81 -12.41
N GLN A 80 0.11 3.67 -11.67
CA GLN A 80 0.31 3.51 -10.24
C GLN A 80 -0.69 4.36 -9.46
N VAL A 81 -1.28 3.79 -8.41
CA VAL A 81 -2.24 4.48 -7.53
C VAL A 81 -1.85 4.29 -6.07
N VAL A 82 -1.80 5.38 -5.31
CA VAL A 82 -1.53 5.39 -3.86
C VAL A 82 -2.68 6.09 -3.14
N TYR A 83 -3.25 5.40 -2.15
CA TYR A 83 -4.34 5.92 -1.33
C TYR A 83 -3.78 6.53 -0.05
N THR A 84 -4.33 7.68 0.36
CA THR A 84 -3.99 8.35 1.62
C THR A 84 -5.16 8.24 2.58
N GLY A 85 -4.94 7.48 3.64
CA GLY A 85 -5.91 7.36 4.74
C GLY A 85 -6.12 8.68 5.45
N CYS A 86 -7.30 8.87 6.01
CA CYS A 86 -7.63 10.02 6.85
C CYS A 86 -8.41 9.57 8.08
N ARG A 87 -8.45 10.43 9.09
CA ARG A 87 -9.36 10.24 10.22
C ARG A 87 -10.78 10.23 9.68
N ASP A 88 -11.55 9.21 10.03
CA ASP A 88 -12.95 9.12 9.62
C ASP A 88 -13.70 10.41 10.03
N PRO A 89 -14.15 11.24 9.06
CA PRO A 89 -14.86 12.47 9.38
C PRO A 89 -16.26 12.20 9.96
N TYR A 90 -16.78 10.99 9.81
CA TYR A 90 -18.10 10.59 10.33
C TYR A 90 -18.02 9.97 11.73
N GLY A 91 -16.83 9.72 12.25
CA GLY A 91 -16.62 9.24 13.62
C GLY A 91 -17.08 7.80 13.87
N HIS A 92 -17.15 6.95 12.84
CA HIS A 92 -17.36 5.51 13.00
C HIS A 92 -16.06 4.86 13.49
N ASN A 93 -15.71 5.09 14.76
CA ASN A 93 -14.75 4.26 15.50
C ASN A 93 -15.46 3.59 16.67
#